data_AF-A0A4Q5QQW8-F1
#
_entry.id   AF-A0A4Q5QQW8-F1
#
_cell.length_a   1.000
_cell.length_b   1.000
_cell.length_c   1.000
_cell.angle_alpha   90.00
_cell.angle_beta   90.00
_cell.angle_gamma   90.00
#
_symmetry.space_group_name_H-M   'P 1'
#
loop_
_entity.id
_entity.type
_entity.pdbx_description
1 polymer ?
#
loop_
_entity_poly.entity_id
_entity_poly.type
_entity_poly.pdbx_seq_one_letter_code
_entity_poly.pdbx_strand_id
1 'polypeptide(L)'
;MEVVSRSEYSAGTVEKLFESKEGGTTAYVRSADGRWITYYAHLDGYAPGLREGLYLERGAPIGTVGFTGNASAEGPHLHFEVKRMKPGESWDKGEAIDPYPLLTGR
;
A
#
# COMPACT_ATOMS: atom_id res chain seq x y z
N MET A 1 6.78 0.30 20.21
CA MET A 1 6.90 -0.86 19.31
C MET A 1 6.46 -0.37 17.95
N GLU A 2 7.38 -0.25 17.00
CA GLU A 2 7.04 0.21 15.64
C GLU A 2 6.29 -0.91 14.92
N VAL A 3 5.08 -0.62 14.45
CA VAL A 3 4.31 -1.56 13.63
C VAL A 3 4.76 -1.37 12.19
N VAL A 4 5.37 -2.41 11.61
CA VAL A 4 5.86 -2.39 10.23
C VAL A 4 4.76 -2.93 9.32
N SER A 5 4.31 -2.10 8.38
CA SER A 5 3.46 -2.51 7.27
C SER A 5 4.26 -3.31 6.24
N ARG A 6 3.63 -4.31 5.62
CA ARG A 6 4.28 -5.24 4.68
C ARG A 6 3.43 -5.45 3.43
N SER A 7 4.02 -6.00 2.37
CA SER A 7 3.30 -6.41 1.16
C SER A 7 2.47 -7.68 1.42
N GLU A 8 1.37 -7.54 2.16
CA GLU A 8 0.61 -8.66 2.74
C GLU A 8 -0.16 -9.48 1.69
N TYR A 9 -0.61 -8.84 0.60
CA TYR A 9 -1.49 -9.46 -0.39
C TYR A 9 -0.73 -10.29 -1.43
N SER A 10 0.30 -9.71 -2.06
CA SER A 10 1.05 -10.37 -3.13
C SER A 10 2.46 -9.83 -3.24
N ALA A 11 3.33 -10.58 -3.92
CA ALA A 11 4.54 -10.02 -4.51
C ALA A 11 4.16 -9.02 -5.61
N GLY A 12 5.04 -8.06 -5.89
CA GLY A 12 4.75 -7.00 -6.85
C GLY A 12 5.82 -5.93 -6.92
N THR A 13 5.59 -4.93 -7.76
CA THR A 13 6.50 -3.81 -7.96
C THR A 13 5.95 -2.57 -7.26
N VAL A 14 6.80 -1.82 -6.56
CA VAL A 14 6.47 -0.48 -6.07
C VAL A 14 6.22 0.41 -7.27
N GLU A 15 4.96 0.65 -7.56
CA GLU A 15 4.51 1.39 -8.75
C GLU A 15 4.61 2.89 -8.51
N LYS A 16 4.25 3.33 -7.31
CA LYS A 16 4.27 4.75 -6.95
C LYS A 16 4.52 4.93 -5.45
N LEU A 17 5.39 5.88 -5.12
CA LEU A 17 5.48 6.49 -3.80
C LEU A 17 4.95 7.92 -3.92
N PHE A 18 4.06 8.30 -3.02
CA PHE A 18 3.34 9.56 -3.18
C PHE A 18 2.97 10.19 -1.84
N GLU A 19 3.11 11.51 -1.78
CA GLU A 19 2.63 12.33 -0.67
C GLU A 19 1.31 12.97 -1.09
N SER A 20 0.24 12.70 -0.34
CA SER A 20 -1.08 13.27 -0.59
C SER A 20 -1.64 13.93 0.66
N LYS A 21 -2.52 14.91 0.49
CA LYS A 21 -3.16 15.59 1.61
C LYS A 21 -3.95 14.62 2.50
N GLU A 22 -4.74 13.73 1.88
CA GLU A 22 -5.62 12.82 2.62
C GLU A 22 -4.89 11.56 3.08
N GLY A 23 -4.10 10.93 2.19
CA GLY A 23 -3.39 9.68 2.51
C GLY A 23 -2.05 9.86 3.21
N GLY A 24 -1.52 11.09 3.27
CA GLY A 24 -0.19 11.37 3.81
C GLY A 24 0.90 10.70 2.97
N THR A 25 1.84 10.06 3.66
CA THR A 25 2.87 9.21 3.05
C THR A 25 2.26 7.89 2.58
N THR A 26 2.28 7.65 1.27
CA THR A 26 1.59 6.52 0.65
C THR A 26 2.47 5.70 -0.28
N ALA A 27 2.19 4.40 -0.34
CA ALA A 27 2.81 3.48 -1.28
C ALA A 27 1.77 2.70 -2.08
N TYR A 28 2.01 2.54 -3.37
CA TYR A 28 1.21 1.73 -4.29
C TYR A 28 2.07 0.60 -4.83
N VAL A 29 1.64 -0.64 -4.63
CA VAL A 29 2.35 -1.84 -5.13
C VAL A 29 1.47 -2.54 -6.15
N ARG A 30 1.95 -2.64 -7.39
CA ARG A 30 1.28 -3.36 -8.48
C ARG A 30 1.65 -4.83 -8.40
N SER A 31 0.67 -5.74 -8.40
CA SER A 31 0.92 -7.17 -8.42
C SER A 31 1.72 -7.58 -9.65
N ALA A 32 2.48 -8.68 -9.55
CA ALA A 32 3.31 -9.17 -10.65
C ALA A 32 2.52 -9.47 -11.94
N ASP A 33 1.24 -9.82 -11.83
CA ASP A 33 0.34 -10.05 -12.96
C ASP A 33 -0.37 -8.77 -13.45
N GLY A 34 -0.10 -7.62 -12.83
CA GLY A 34 -0.65 -6.31 -13.17
C GLY A 34 -2.14 -6.12 -12.83
N ARG A 35 -2.83 -7.13 -12.29
CA ARG A 35 -4.28 -7.12 -12.07
C ARG A 35 -4.69 -6.38 -10.80
N TRP A 36 -3.76 -6.13 -9.90
CA TRP A 36 -4.03 -5.53 -8.60
C TRP A 36 -3.07 -4.40 -8.28
N ILE A 37 -3.57 -3.39 -7.59
CA ILE A 37 -2.78 -2.42 -6.85
C ILE A 37 -3.16 -2.57 -5.39
N THR A 38 -2.16 -2.69 -4.51
CA THR A 38 -2.34 -2.53 -3.06
C THR A 38 -1.86 -1.16 -2.65
N TYR A 39 -2.64 -0.49 -1.81
CA TYR A 39 -2.39 0.87 -1.37
C TYR A 39 -2.22 0.88 0.15
N TYR A 40 -1.16 1.55 0.59
CA TYR A 40 -0.79 1.72 2.00
C TYR A 40 -0.71 3.21 2.28
N ALA A 41 -1.44 3.68 3.29
CA ALA A 41 -1.50 5.10 3.64
C ALA A 41 -1.28 5.35 5.12
N HIS A 42 -1.17 6.63 5.47
CA HIS A 42 -0.87 7.13 6.81
C HIS A 42 0.46 6.60 7.37
N LEU A 43 1.40 6.25 6.49
CA LEU A 43 2.72 5.77 6.92
C LEU A 43 3.47 6.89 7.64
N ASP A 44 4.27 6.55 8.64
CA ASP A 44 5.21 7.49 9.27
C ASP A 44 6.49 7.65 8.42
N GLY A 45 6.82 6.62 7.64
CA GLY A 45 7.92 6.63 6.68
C GLY A 45 8.02 5.32 5.89
N TYR A 46 8.79 5.35 4.81
CA TYR A 46 9.06 4.17 4.00
C TYR A 46 10.14 3.27 4.62
N ALA A 47 10.05 1.97 4.35
CA ALA A 47 11.08 1.03 4.72
C ALA A 47 12.43 1.38 4.03
N PRO A 48 13.58 1.13 4.66
CA PRO A 48 14.88 1.40 4.06
C PRO A 48 15.04 0.76 2.67
N GLY A 49 15.41 1.58 1.69
CA GLY A 49 15.63 1.12 0.31
C GLY A 49 14.37 0.96 -0.53
N LEU A 50 13.17 1.20 0.02
CA LEU A 50 11.94 1.25 -0.77
C LEU A 50 12.03 2.39 -1.79
N ARG A 51 11.75 2.08 -3.05
CA ARG A 51 11.78 3.04 -4.16
C ARG A 51 10.90 2.57 -5.30
N GLU A 52 10.40 3.50 -6.10
CA GLU A 52 9.64 3.18 -7.32
C GLU A 52 10.44 2.23 -8.24
N GLY A 53 9.74 1.27 -8.84
CA GLY A 53 10.31 0.21 -9.66
C GLY A 53 10.95 -0.96 -8.91
N LEU A 54 11.04 -0.91 -7.56
CA LEU A 54 11.55 -2.03 -6.77
C LEU A 54 10.55 -3.19 -6.78
N TYR A 55 11.02 -4.39 -7.14
CA TYR A 55 10.26 -5.63 -6.94
C TYR A 55 10.33 -6.09 -5.49
N LEU A 56 9.19 -6.48 -4.94
CA LEU A 56 8.98 -6.93 -3.58
C LEU A 56 8.39 -8.33 -3.58
N GLU A 57 8.97 -9.19 -2.75
CA GLU A 57 8.33 -10.45 -2.36
C GLU A 57 7.16 -10.19 -1.41
N ARG A 58 6.21 -11.14 -1.34
CA ARG A 58 5.14 -11.07 -0.35
C ARG A 58 5.73 -11.03 1.06
N GLY A 59 5.21 -10.15 1.92
CA GLY A 59 5.69 -9.94 3.29
C GLY A 59 6.91 -9.02 3.41
N ALA A 60 7.45 -8.52 2.28
CA ALA A 60 8.49 -7.49 2.31
C ALA A 60 7.99 -6.22 3.01
N PRO A 61 8.84 -5.54 3.79
CA PRO A 61 8.46 -4.33 4.52
C PRO A 61 8.19 -3.17 3.55
N ILE A 62 7.12 -2.42 3.81
CA ILE A 62 6.71 -1.22 3.06
C ILE A 62 7.08 0.03 3.85
N GLY A 63 6.84 0.04 5.16
CA GLY A 63 7.05 1.22 5.98
C GLY A 63 6.55 1.04 7.39
N THR A 64 6.66 2.09 8.19
CA THR A 64 6.12 2.13 9.55
C THR A 64 4.73 2.74 9.54
N VAL A 65 3.81 2.15 10.31
CA VAL A 65 2.46 2.69 10.52
C VAL A 65 2.56 3.99 11.31
N GLY A 66 1.86 5.03 10.84
CA GLY A 66 1.84 6.35 11.46
C GLY A 66 0.45 6.97 11.44
N PHE A 67 0.44 8.30 11.28
CA PHE A 67 -0.76 9.13 11.28
C PHE A 67 -0.64 10.31 10.30
N THR A 68 0.18 10.19 9.25
CA THR A 68 0.35 11.26 8.25
C THR A 68 -0.93 11.47 7.42
N GLY A 69 -1.08 12.65 6.83
CA GLY A 69 -2.27 13.01 6.06
C GLY A 69 -3.48 13.30 6.95
N ASN A 70 -4.65 12.78 6.59
CA ASN A 70 -5.89 12.96 7.34
C ASN A 70 -6.10 11.81 8.35
N ALA A 71 -5.08 11.56 9.19
CA ALA A 71 -5.14 10.63 10.31
C ALA A 71 -4.75 11.34 11.62
N SER A 72 -5.27 10.84 12.75
CA SER A 72 -5.00 11.42 14.06
C SER A 72 -3.80 10.76 14.74
N ALA A 73 -2.94 11.56 15.38
CA ALA A 73 -1.86 11.08 16.23
C ALA A 73 -2.34 10.27 17.44
N GLU A 74 -3.60 10.44 17.84
CA GLU A 74 -4.23 9.71 18.95
C GLU A 74 -4.67 8.29 18.53
N GLY A 75 -4.74 8.01 17.22
CA GLY A 75 -5.06 6.70 16.67
C GLY A 75 -4.25 6.37 15.42
N PRO A 76 -2.92 6.15 15.54
CA PRO A 76 -2.10 5.71 14.42
C PRO A 76 -2.61 4.38 13.87
N HIS A 77 -2.79 4.31 12.55
CA HIS A 77 -3.36 3.14 11.90
C HIS A 77 -2.90 3.05 10.45
N LEU A 78 -3.00 1.85 9.89
CA LEU A 78 -2.78 1.62 8.47
C LEU A 78 -4.13 1.66 7.76
N HIS A 79 -4.29 2.58 6.81
CA HIS A 79 -5.34 2.45 5.81
C HIS A 79 -4.82 1.61 4.65
N PHE A 80 -5.52 0.51 4.37
CA PHE A 80 -5.13 -0.49 3.38
C PHE A 80 -6.26 -0.69 2.37
N GLU A 81 -5.93 -0.65 1.07
CA GLU A 81 -6.88 -0.96 0.01
C GLU A 81 -6.29 -1.97 -0.97
N VAL A 82 -7.19 -2.75 -1.60
CA VAL A 82 -6.90 -3.53 -2.79
C VAL A 82 -7.76 -2.96 -3.92
N LYS A 83 -7.12 -2.66 -5.06
CA LYS A 83 -7.78 -2.14 -6.26
C LYS A 83 -7.60 -3.11 -7.41
N ARG A 84 -8.70 -3.43 -8.09
CA ARG A 84 -8.69 -4.19 -9.34
C ARG A 84 -8.29 -3.26 -10.48
N MET A 85 -7.34 -3.70 -11.29
CA MET A 85 -6.80 -2.95 -12.41
C MET A 85 -7.23 -3.57 -13.74
N LYS A 86 -7.55 -2.73 -14.73
CA LYS A 86 -7.62 -3.12 -16.13
C LYS A 86 -6.23 -2.98 -16.78
N PRO A 87 -5.94 -3.73 -17.85
CA PRO A 87 -4.68 -3.61 -18.57
C PRO A 87 -4.40 -2.16 -19.00
N GLY A 88 -3.22 -1.65 -18.66
CA GLY A 88 -2.76 -0.30 -19.02
C GLY A 88 -3.26 0.83 -18.11
N GLU A 89 -4.10 0.56 -17.11
CA GLU A 89 -4.52 1.60 -16.16
C GLU A 89 -3.34 2.07 -15.30
N SER A 90 -3.24 3.40 -15.14
CA SER A 90 -2.32 4.02 -14.18
C SER A 90 -2.72 3.67 -12.75
N TRP A 91 -1.74 3.74 -11.85
CA TRP A 91 -1.81 3.34 -10.44
C TRP A 91 -2.99 3.93 -9.65
N ASP A 92 -3.54 5.06 -10.08
CA ASP A 92 -4.62 5.80 -9.44
C ASP A 92 -6.03 5.48 -9.97
N LYS A 93 -6.18 4.68 -11.04
CA LYS A 93 -7.47 4.45 -11.73
C LYS A 93 -8.19 3.17 -11.36
N GLY A 94 -7.57 2.32 -10.56
CA GLY A 94 -8.14 1.03 -10.18
C GLY A 94 -9.45 1.15 -9.39
N GLU A 95 -10.31 0.15 -9.55
CA GLU A 95 -11.56 0.01 -8.80
C GLU A 95 -11.28 -0.60 -7.42
N ALA A 96 -11.57 0.13 -6.34
CA ALA A 96 -11.45 -0.40 -4.98
C ALA A 96 -12.43 -1.56 -4.75
N ILE A 97 -11.94 -2.65 -4.17
CA ILE A 97 -12.75 -3.80 -3.77
C ILE A 97 -12.68 -3.98 -2.26
N ASP A 98 -13.66 -4.69 -1.68
CA ASP A 98 -13.61 -5.07 -0.27
C ASP A 98 -12.42 -6.04 -0.05
N PRO A 99 -11.38 -5.63 0.71
CA PRO A 99 -10.23 -6.48 0.95
C PRO A 99 -10.51 -7.55 2.02
N TYR A 100 -11.58 -7.44 2.80
CA TYR A 100 -11.81 -8.29 3.96
C TYR A 100 -11.92 -9.80 3.63
N PRO A 101 -12.64 -10.23 2.58
CA PRO A 101 -12.67 -11.65 2.19
C PRO A 101 -11.27 -12.17 1.80
N LEU A 102 -10.50 -11.33 1.10
CA LEU A 102 -9.15 -11.67 0.63
C LEU A 102 -8.14 -11.83 1.77
N LEU A 103 -8.30 -11.06 2.84
CA LEU A 103 -7.43 -11.10 4.01
C LEU A 103 -7.82 -12.21 5.00
N THR A 104 -9.09 -12.62 5.01
CA THR A 104 -9.60 -13.62 5.96
C THR A 104 -9.72 -15.03 5.38
N GLY A 105 -9.46 -15.20 4.07
CA GLY A 105 -9.50 -16.51 3.40
C GLY A 105 -10.89 -17.13 3.39
N ARG A 106 -11.94 -16.30 3.35
CA ARG A 106 -13.36 -16.70 3.34
C ARG A 106 -14.05 -16.32 2.04
#